data_AF-A0A7V6X3E2-F1
#
_entry.id   AF-A0A7V6X3E2-F1
#
_cell.length_a   1.000
_cell.length_b   1.000
_cell.length_c   1.000
_cell.angle_alpha   90.00
_cell.angle_beta   90.00
_cell.angle_gamma   90.00
#
_symmetry.space_group_name_H-M   'P 1'
#
loop_
_entity.id
_entity.type
_entity.pdbx_description
1 polymer ?
#
loop_
_entity_poly.entity_id
_entity_poly.type
_entity_poly.pdbx_seq_one_letter_code
_entity_poly.pdbx_strand_id
1 'polypeptide(L)'
;MDLRNCPQCGKVFNFIRTNLCPECQEKDEQAFREIRKYITQHPGATAIEVSKNTGISEEKVLRFLREGRLSAGAEHQSNYTCELCGKPVLRERYCLACREKLTEGLKKTIIEENKEQQNRALGNSGKAKMHTADLRKKRK
;
A
#
# COMPACT_ATOMS: atom_id res chain seq x y z
N MET A 1 -21.73 31.88 -15.59
CA MET A 1 -22.70 30.80 -15.81
C MET A 1 -22.40 30.27 -17.20
N ASP A 2 -21.61 29.19 -17.29
CA ASP A 2 -21.15 28.67 -18.57
C ASP A 2 -22.13 27.60 -19.05
N LEU A 3 -22.92 27.91 -20.07
CA LEU A 3 -23.83 26.95 -20.69
C LEU A 3 -23.08 26.17 -21.78
N ARG A 4 -23.17 24.83 -21.73
CA ARG A 4 -22.57 23.93 -22.73
C ARG A 4 -23.59 22.93 -23.25
N ASN A 5 -23.33 22.39 -24.43
CA ASN A 5 -24.13 21.32 -25.01
C ASN A 5 -23.55 19.97 -24.59
N CYS A 6 -24.42 19.07 -24.14
CA CYS A 6 -24.02 17.73 -23.78
C CYS A 6 -23.63 16.91 -25.04
N PRO A 7 -22.45 16.26 -25.08
CA PRO A 7 -22.03 15.46 -26.22
C PRO A 7 -22.81 14.13 -26.35
N GLN A 8 -23.53 13.69 -25.31
CA GLN A 8 -24.32 12.45 -25.34
C GLN A 8 -25.76 12.67 -25.80
N CYS A 9 -26.42 13.76 -25.38
CA CYS A 9 -27.84 13.99 -25.66
C CYS A 9 -28.16 15.32 -26.35
N GLY A 10 -27.16 16.19 -26.56
CA GLY A 10 -27.34 17.50 -27.21
C GLY A 10 -28.03 18.56 -26.36
N LYS A 11 -28.52 18.25 -25.15
CA LYS A 11 -29.17 19.22 -24.27
C LYS A 11 -28.20 20.29 -23.78
N VAL A 12 -28.69 21.53 -23.69
CA VAL A 12 -27.96 22.65 -23.08
C VAL A 12 -28.05 22.52 -21.56
N PHE A 13 -26.91 22.60 -20.87
CA PHE A 13 -26.84 22.51 -19.42
C PHE A 13 -25.78 23.47 -18.85
N ASN A 14 -25.90 23.79 -17.55
CA ASN A 14 -24.91 24.61 -16.87
C ASN A 14 -23.68 23.76 -16.53
N PHE A 15 -22.51 24.17 -17.03
CA PHE A 15 -21.24 23.49 -16.81
C PHE A 15 -20.77 23.73 -15.37
N ILE A 16 -20.61 22.64 -14.62
CA ILE A 16 -20.12 22.67 -13.24
C ILE A 16 -18.70 22.11 -13.18
N ARG A 17 -18.53 20.83 -13.55
CA ARG A 17 -17.23 20.11 -13.55
C ARG A 17 -17.08 19.11 -14.71
N THR A 18 -18.19 18.56 -15.19
CA THR A 18 -18.25 17.54 -16.24
C THR A 18 -18.87 18.12 -17.51
N ASN A 19 -18.41 17.64 -18.68
CA ASN A 19 -18.97 18.02 -19.98
C ASN A 19 -20.31 17.29 -20.29
N LEU A 20 -20.86 16.55 -19.34
CA LEU A 20 -22.11 15.80 -19.48
C LEU A 20 -23.21 16.51 -18.69
N CYS A 21 -24.44 16.52 -19.22
CA CYS A 21 -25.58 17.00 -18.47
C CYS A 21 -25.88 16.06 -17.27
N PRO A 22 -26.56 16.54 -16.22
CA PRO A 22 -26.83 15.75 -15.02
C PRO A 22 -27.55 14.43 -15.32
N GLU A 23 -28.54 14.42 -16.23
CA GLU A 23 -29.23 13.18 -16.64
C GLU A 23 -28.29 12.16 -17.30
N CYS A 24 -27.39 12.60 -18.17
CA CYS A 24 -26.44 11.69 -18.82
C CYS A 24 -25.36 11.22 -17.84
N GLN A 25 -24.98 12.07 -16.89
CA GLN A 25 -24.06 11.67 -15.82
C GLN A 25 -24.68 10.57 -14.95
N GLU A 26 -25.95 10.71 -14.55
CA GLU A 26 -26.65 9.68 -13.77
C GLU A 26 -26.75 8.35 -14.53
N LYS A 27 -27.03 8.39 -15.84
CA LYS A 27 -27.04 7.18 -16.69
C LYS A 27 -25.67 6.51 -16.77
N ASP A 28 -24.61 7.28 -16.94
CA ASP A 28 -23.24 6.74 -16.96
C ASP A 28 -22.86 6.15 -15.59
N GLU A 29 -23.32 6.74 -14.47
CA GLU A 29 -23.13 6.20 -13.12
C GLU A 29 -23.95 4.92 -12.85
N GLN A 30 -25.16 4.80 -13.40
CA GLN A 30 -25.95 3.56 -13.36
C GLN A 30 -25.26 2.45 -14.14
N ALA A 31 -24.85 2.73 -15.38
CA ALA A 31 -24.11 1.80 -16.22
C ALA A 31 -22.82 1.31 -15.54
N PHE A 32 -22.07 2.23 -14.92
CA PHE A 32 -20.87 1.89 -14.16
C PHE A 32 -21.15 0.94 -12.99
N ARG A 33 -22.24 1.17 -12.23
CA ARG A 33 -22.63 0.30 -11.11
C ARG A 33 -22.97 -1.12 -11.58
N GLU A 34 -23.65 -1.26 -12.70
CA GLU A 34 -24.00 -2.57 -13.28
C GLU A 34 -22.76 -3.31 -13.76
N ILE A 35 -21.89 -2.66 -14.53
CA ILE A 35 -20.62 -3.25 -14.99
C ILE A 35 -19.78 -3.70 -13.80
N ARG A 36 -19.68 -2.87 -12.75
CA ARG A 36 -18.91 -3.21 -11.55
C ARG A 36 -19.47 -4.44 -10.84
N LYS A 37 -20.80 -4.53 -10.68
CA LYS A 37 -21.44 -5.72 -10.09
C LYS A 37 -21.12 -6.97 -10.90
N TYR A 38 -21.23 -6.88 -12.23
CA TYR A 38 -20.98 -8.00 -13.12
C TYR A 38 -19.51 -8.48 -13.08
N ILE A 39 -18.55 -7.55 -13.16
CA ILE A 39 -17.11 -7.87 -13.05
C ILE A 39 -16.76 -8.48 -11.69
N THR A 40 -17.46 -8.08 -10.62
CA THR A 40 -17.23 -8.62 -9.27
C THR A 40 -17.75 -10.06 -9.14
N GLN A 41 -18.84 -10.40 -9.83
CA GLN A 41 -19.40 -11.76 -9.86
C GLN A 41 -18.63 -12.69 -10.82
N HIS A 42 -18.03 -12.13 -11.87
CA HIS A 42 -17.30 -12.85 -12.90
C HIS A 42 -15.87 -12.30 -13.07
N PRO A 43 -14.93 -12.68 -12.19
CA PRO A 43 -13.53 -12.27 -12.34
C PRO A 43 -12.96 -12.86 -13.64
N GLY A 44 -12.52 -11.97 -14.55
CA GLY A 44 -11.98 -12.35 -15.86
C GLY A 44 -12.95 -12.20 -17.05
N ALA A 45 -14.16 -11.67 -16.83
CA ALA A 45 -15.10 -11.42 -17.92
C ALA A 45 -14.52 -10.47 -18.98
N THR A 46 -14.70 -10.83 -20.25
CA THR A 46 -14.28 -10.00 -21.39
C THR A 46 -15.28 -8.85 -21.62
N ALA A 47 -14.83 -7.75 -22.22
CA ALA A 47 -15.69 -6.60 -22.52
C ALA A 47 -16.95 -6.97 -23.34
N ILE A 48 -16.85 -8.00 -24.19
CA ILE A 48 -17.94 -8.54 -25.01
C ILE A 48 -19.00 -9.21 -24.11
N GLU A 49 -18.59 -10.03 -23.15
CA GLU A 49 -19.50 -10.71 -22.22
C GLU A 49 -20.22 -9.71 -21.31
N VAL A 50 -19.48 -8.72 -20.82
CA VAL A 50 -20.03 -7.61 -20.04
C VAL A 50 -21.07 -6.87 -20.87
N SER A 51 -20.77 -6.52 -22.12
CA SER A 51 -21.69 -5.80 -23.00
C SER A 51 -22.97 -6.59 -23.27
N LYS A 52 -22.86 -7.90 -23.56
CA LYS A 52 -24.01 -8.77 -23.79
C LYS A 52 -24.94 -8.88 -22.58
N ASN A 53 -24.38 -8.99 -21.37
CA ASN A 53 -25.17 -9.17 -20.16
C ASN A 53 -25.68 -7.87 -19.54
N THR A 54 -24.97 -6.75 -19.72
CA THR A 54 -25.38 -5.45 -19.17
C THR A 54 -26.14 -4.58 -20.18
N GLY A 55 -26.10 -4.91 -21.48
CA GLY A 55 -26.71 -4.10 -22.53
C GLY A 55 -26.00 -2.76 -22.79
N ILE A 56 -24.82 -2.55 -22.19
CA ILE A 56 -24.02 -1.34 -22.35
C ILE A 56 -23.05 -1.53 -23.52
N SER A 57 -22.80 -0.48 -24.31
CA SER A 57 -21.89 -0.58 -25.46
C SER A 57 -20.47 -0.98 -25.06
N GLU A 58 -19.85 -1.84 -25.85
CA GLU A 58 -18.46 -2.30 -25.65
C GLU A 58 -17.49 -1.13 -25.51
N GLU A 59 -17.67 -0.07 -26.30
CA GLU A 59 -16.86 1.15 -26.23
C GLU A 59 -16.91 1.82 -24.85
N LYS A 60 -18.10 1.89 -24.23
CA LYS A 60 -18.25 2.44 -22.88
C LYS A 60 -17.59 1.55 -21.84
N VAL A 61 -17.74 0.23 -21.96
CA VAL A 61 -17.08 -0.75 -21.06
C VAL A 61 -15.56 -0.62 -21.13
N LEU A 62 -15.00 -0.57 -22.35
CA LEU A 62 -13.57 -0.37 -22.59
C LEU A 62 -13.07 0.97 -22.06
N ARG A 63 -13.87 2.04 -22.20
CA ARG A 63 -13.55 3.36 -21.63
C ARG A 63 -13.43 3.27 -20.10
N PHE A 64 -14.39 2.64 -19.43
CA PHE A 64 -14.36 2.49 -17.96
C PHE A 64 -13.22 1.60 -17.45
N LEU A 65 -12.83 0.58 -18.23
CA LEU A 65 -11.64 -0.24 -17.95
C LEU A 65 -10.35 0.60 -18.08
N ARG A 66 -10.23 1.38 -19.16
CA ARG A 66 -9.05 2.24 -19.44
C ARG A 66 -8.89 3.36 -18.43
N GLU A 67 -10.00 3.94 -17.96
CA GLU A 67 -10.01 4.99 -16.93
C GLU A 67 -9.65 4.46 -15.53
N GLY A 68 -9.47 3.14 -15.34
CA GLY A 68 -9.12 2.53 -14.06
C GLY A 68 -10.20 2.68 -12.98
N ARG A 69 -11.40 3.17 -13.33
CA ARG A 69 -12.51 3.38 -12.40
C ARG A 69 -13.14 2.05 -11.98
N LEU A 70 -13.05 1.03 -12.83
CA LEU A 70 -13.45 -0.35 -12.49
C LEU A 70 -12.34 -0.99 -11.65
N SER A 71 -12.28 -0.62 -10.38
CA SER A 71 -11.51 -1.40 -9.40
C SER A 71 -12.24 -2.74 -9.24
N ALA A 72 -11.83 -3.75 -10.02
CA ALA A 72 -12.11 -5.14 -9.71
C ALA A 72 -11.84 -5.32 -8.21
N GLY A 73 -12.91 -5.61 -7.47
CA GLY A 73 -12.87 -5.58 -6.01
C GLY A 73 -11.73 -6.45 -5.53
N ALA A 74 -10.79 -5.85 -4.77
CA ALA A 74 -9.80 -6.49 -3.91
C ALA A 74 -8.91 -7.61 -4.49
N GLU A 75 -9.04 -7.98 -5.76
CA GLU A 75 -8.48 -9.22 -6.30
C GLU A 75 -7.68 -9.00 -7.57
N HIS A 76 -7.11 -7.79 -7.72
CA HIS A 76 -5.72 -7.77 -8.13
C HIS A 76 -4.94 -8.38 -6.96
N GLN A 77 -4.93 -9.72 -6.92
CA GLN A 77 -3.76 -10.49 -6.53
C GLN A 77 -2.66 -10.11 -7.52
N SER A 78 -2.24 -8.84 -7.52
CA SER A 78 -0.91 -8.47 -7.91
C SER A 78 -0.05 -9.44 -7.11
N ASN A 79 0.60 -10.34 -7.84
CA ASN A 79 1.51 -11.34 -7.32
C ASN A 79 2.64 -10.60 -6.61
N TYR A 80 2.37 -10.04 -5.43
CA TYR A 80 3.41 -9.48 -4.61
C TYR A 80 4.19 -10.71 -4.18
N THR A 81 5.42 -10.78 -4.63
CA THR A 81 6.37 -11.80 -4.22
C THR A 81 7.35 -11.14 -3.28
N CYS A 82 7.71 -11.84 -2.22
CA CYS A 82 8.77 -11.40 -1.31
C CYS A 82 10.05 -11.16 -2.11
N GLU A 83 10.63 -9.96 -2.02
CA GLU A 83 11.86 -9.61 -2.76
C GLU A 83 13.07 -10.45 -2.31
N LEU A 84 13.01 -11.07 -1.13
CA LEU A 84 14.11 -11.87 -0.57
C LEU A 84 14.02 -13.37 -0.89
N CYS A 85 12.81 -13.92 -1.04
CA CYS A 85 12.62 -15.37 -1.21
C CYS A 85 11.61 -15.78 -2.28
N GLY A 86 10.98 -14.82 -2.96
CA GLY A 86 10.02 -15.07 -4.04
C GLY A 86 8.65 -15.60 -3.62
N LYS A 87 8.39 -15.84 -2.33
CA LYS A 87 7.09 -16.35 -1.85
C LYS A 87 5.96 -15.33 -2.06
N PRO A 88 4.74 -15.78 -2.42
CA PRO A 88 3.60 -14.89 -2.56
C PRO A 88 3.25 -14.23 -1.21
N VAL A 89 2.97 -12.93 -1.25
CA VAL A 89 2.61 -12.08 -0.12
C VAL A 89 1.37 -11.26 -0.49
N LEU A 90 0.53 -10.95 0.50
CA LEU A 90 -0.77 -10.31 0.26
C LEU A 90 -0.69 -8.80 0.07
N ARG A 91 0.30 -8.15 0.69
CA ARG A 91 0.44 -6.68 0.72
C ARG A 91 1.80 -6.16 1.19
N GLU A 92 2.62 -7.00 1.79
CA GLU A 92 3.91 -6.61 2.38
C GLU A 92 5.06 -6.83 1.40
N ARG A 93 6.14 -6.03 1.48
CA ARG A 93 7.35 -6.20 0.64
C ARG A 93 8.11 -7.51 0.93
N TYR A 94 8.07 -7.96 2.17
CA TYR A 94 8.74 -9.18 2.62
C TYR A 94 7.73 -10.10 3.30
N CYS A 95 7.95 -11.41 3.20
CA CYS A 95 7.15 -12.36 3.98
C CYS A 95 7.56 -12.34 5.46
N LEU A 96 6.65 -12.77 6.35
CA LEU A 96 6.87 -12.80 7.80
C LEU A 96 8.20 -13.47 8.18
N ALA A 97 8.52 -14.60 7.57
CA ALA A 97 9.76 -15.34 7.82
C ALA A 97 11.02 -14.55 7.42
N CYS A 98 10.99 -13.77 6.34
CA CYS A 98 12.12 -12.94 5.92
C CYS A 98 12.27 -11.71 6.82
N ARG A 99 11.15 -11.13 7.27
CA ARG A 99 11.15 -10.03 8.23
C ARG A 99 11.77 -10.44 9.55
N GLU A 100 11.38 -11.59 10.09
CA GLU A 100 11.92 -12.11 11.35
C GLU A 100 13.43 -12.31 11.26
N LYS A 101 13.93 -12.97 10.21
CA LYS A 101 15.37 -13.15 9.97
C LYS A 101 16.15 -11.83 9.93
N LEU A 102 15.61 -10.81 9.24
CA LEU A 102 16.23 -9.49 9.20
C LEU A 102 16.28 -8.84 10.59
N THR A 103 15.19 -8.92 11.35
CA THR A 103 15.14 -8.36 12.71
C THR A 103 16.04 -9.12 13.69
N GLU A 104 16.19 -10.43 13.54
CA GLU A 104 17.09 -11.25 14.35
C GLU A 104 18.56 -10.90 14.09
N GLY A 105 18.94 -10.71 12.83
CA GLY A 105 20.29 -10.27 12.48
C GLY A 105 20.66 -8.94 13.15
N LEU A 106 19.77 -7.95 13.07
CA LEU A 106 19.97 -6.64 13.70
C LEU A 106 20.02 -6.72 15.23
N LYS A 107 19.18 -7.56 15.86
CA LYS A 107 19.21 -7.74 17.32
C LYS A 107 20.53 -8.35 17.79
N LYS A 108 21.06 -9.33 17.05
CA LYS A 108 22.33 -10.00 17.42
C LYS A 108 23.49 -9.01 17.40
N THR A 109 23.62 -8.20 16.35
CA THR A 109 24.70 -7.20 16.25
C THR A 109 24.60 -6.16 17.37
N ILE A 110 23.41 -5.66 17.68
CA ILE A 110 23.21 -4.68 18.76
C ILE A 110 23.57 -5.27 20.13
N ILE A 111 23.22 -6.54 20.39
CA ILE A 111 23.54 -7.21 21.66
C ILE A 111 25.06 -7.42 21.79
N GLU A 112 25.75 -7.79 20.71
CA GLU A 112 27.19 -7.98 20.69
C GLU A 112 27.93 -6.66 20.90
N GLU A 113 27.55 -5.59 20.20
CA GLU A 113 28.13 -4.25 20.39
C GLU A 113 27.92 -3.71 21.81
N ASN A 114 26.72 -3.92 22.38
CA ASN A 114 26.44 -3.52 23.77
C ASN A 114 27.29 -4.30 24.78
N LYS A 115 27.47 -5.62 24.57
CA LYS A 115 28.36 -6.43 25.43
C LYS A 115 29.81 -6.00 25.32
N GLU A 116 30.27 -5.66 24.11
CA GLU A 116 31.63 -5.22 23.88
C GLU A 116 31.89 -3.83 24.50
N GLN A 117 30.93 -2.91 24.40
CA GLN A 117 30.99 -1.61 25.08
C GLN A 117 30.98 -1.74 26.61
N GLN A 118 30.16 -2.64 27.17
CA GLN A 118 30.15 -2.92 28.60
C GLN A 118 31.50 -3.50 29.09
N ASN A 119 32.08 -4.44 28.34
CA ASN A 119 33.39 -5.01 28.68
C ASN A 119 34.52 -3.97 28.61
N ARG A 120 34.47 -3.04 27.64
CA ARG A 120 35.41 -1.91 27.57
C ARG A 120 35.27 -0.95 28.76
N ALA A 121 34.05 -0.72 29.23
CA ALA A 121 33.81 0.11 30.42
C ALA A 121 34.31 -0.54 31.73
N LEU A 122 34.13 -1.86 31.88
CA LEU A 122 34.58 -2.63 33.04
C LEU A 122 36.12 -2.76 33.10
N GLY A 123 36.80 -2.87 31.94
CA GLY A 123 38.26 -2.96 31.86
C GLY A 123 39.02 -1.72 32.34
N ASN A 124 38.37 -0.55 32.39
CA ASN A 124 39.01 0.70 32.80
C ASN A 124 38.96 0.96 34.33
N SER A 125 38.19 0.17 35.08
CA SER A 125 38.03 0.30 36.54
C SER A 125 39.19 -0.32 37.34
N GLY A 126 39.94 -1.26 36.75
CA GLY A 126 41.04 -1.98 37.41
C GLY A 126 42.32 -1.16 37.70
N LYS A 127 42.40 0.11 37.27
CA LYS A 127 43.56 1.00 37.51
C LYS A 127 43.31 2.08 38.58
N ALA A 128 42.20 2.06 39.30
CA ALA A 128 42.00 2.95 40.44
C ALA A 128 42.61 2.36 41.72
N LYS A 129 43.92 2.58 41.94
CA LYS A 129 44.55 2.30 43.24
C LYS A 129 43.96 3.27 44.28
N MET A 130 43.03 2.79 45.12
CA MET A 130 42.54 3.59 46.26
C MET A 130 43.68 3.77 47.28
N HIS A 131 44.18 5.00 47.41
CA HIS A 131 45.14 5.40 48.45
C HIS A 131 44.43 5.56 49.81
N THR A 132 43.81 4.51 50.32
CA THR A 132 43.15 4.52 51.65
C THR A 132 44.12 4.24 52.80
N ALA A 133 45.37 3.83 52.52
CA ALA A 133 46.39 3.60 53.54
C ALA A 133 47.02 4.90 54.09
N ASP A 134 47.17 5.95 53.27
CA ASP A 134 47.84 7.21 53.67
C ASP A 134 46.99 8.12 54.56
N LEU A 135 45.65 8.02 54.48
CA LEU A 135 44.74 8.85 55.30
C LEU A 135 44.74 8.45 56.78
N ARG A 136 45.11 7.21 57.11
CA ARG A 136 45.18 6.72 58.50
C ARG A 136 46.43 7.19 59.24
N LYS A 137 47.50 7.54 58.51
CA LYS A 137 48.80 7.94 59.11
C LYS A 137 48.85 9.41 59.52
N LYS A 138 48.01 10.26 58.91
CA LYS A 138 47.90 11.71 59.22
C LYS A 138 46.99 12.06 60.41
N ARG A 139 46.37 11.07 61.08
CA ARG A 139 45.48 11.27 62.24
C ARG A 139 46.09 10.84 63.58
N LYS A 140 47.42 10.72 63.67
CA LYS A 140 48.15 10.57 64.94
C LYS A 140 49.07 11.76 65.14
#